data_AF-A0A9D1S787-F1
#
_entry.id   AF-A0A9D1S787-F1
#
_cell.length_a   1.000
_cell.length_b   1.000
_cell.length_c   1.000
_cell.angle_alpha   90.00
_cell.angle_beta   90.00
_cell.angle_gamma   90.00
#
_symmetry.space_group_name_H-M   'P 1'
#
loop_
_entity.id
_entity.type
_entity.pdbx_description
1 polymer ?
#
loop_
_entity_poly.entity_id
_entity_poly.type
_entity_poly.pdbx_seq_one_letter_code
_entity_poly.pdbx_strand_id
1 'polypeptide(L)'
;MGCISIAFAVYLCILSPICLLIMGGLSEEGKFSENFAGGIGVIVLLLIAGIACTIFIYAGTKTSDYLYLQKDVFETSEELRQWVRNERSGFKSYYSKNNIIGTCICIFSVIPLFIGIMIDDENQVLILSMLALLMALAGIGVILFVRVGIVWESYKKLLQEEDYTVIKKESVKKSEIVSTVYWLFVVAAYLGYSFVTNNWRQSWIIFVVAGVIFPVVNIIALYVTKKNKK
;
A
#
# COMPACT_ATOMS: atom_id res chain seq x y z
N MET A 1 -8.34 -16.65 -8.37
CA MET A 1 -7.50 -17.19 -7.27
C MET A 1 -6.64 -16.11 -6.59
N GLY A 2 -6.10 -15.11 -7.32
CA GLY A 2 -5.21 -14.08 -6.73
C GLY A 2 -5.82 -13.17 -5.65
N CYS A 3 -7.06 -12.69 -5.79
CA CYS A 3 -7.63 -11.70 -4.86
C CYS A 3 -7.77 -12.21 -3.42
N ILE A 4 -8.08 -13.51 -3.26
CA ILE A 4 -8.25 -14.13 -1.95
C ILE A 4 -6.89 -14.29 -1.25
N SER A 5 -5.86 -14.72 -1.99
CA SER A 5 -4.50 -14.85 -1.47
C SER A 5 -3.93 -13.50 -1.02
N ILE A 6 -4.14 -12.43 -1.80
CA ILE A 6 -3.69 -11.08 -1.43
C ILE A 6 -4.44 -10.59 -0.18
N ALA A 7 -5.76 -10.78 -0.11
CA ALA A 7 -6.53 -10.39 1.07
C ALA A 7 -6.08 -11.14 2.34
N PHE A 8 -5.76 -12.43 2.22
CA PHE A 8 -5.24 -13.22 3.32
C PHE A 8 -3.83 -12.77 3.76
N ALA A 9 -2.96 -12.43 2.81
CA ALA A 9 -1.63 -11.88 3.12
C ALA A 9 -1.72 -10.54 3.88
N VAL A 10 -2.62 -9.65 3.47
CA VAL A 10 -2.89 -8.39 4.23
C VAL A 10 -3.39 -8.70 5.64
N TYR A 11 -4.29 -9.68 5.78
CA TYR A 11 -4.78 -10.11 7.08
C TYR A 11 -3.67 -10.65 7.98
N LEU A 12 -2.77 -11.48 7.45
CA LEU A 12 -1.59 -11.95 8.18
C LEU A 12 -0.70 -10.80 8.66
N CYS A 13 -0.50 -9.76 7.84
CA CYS A 13 0.24 -8.57 8.27
C CYS A 13 -0.43 -7.84 9.44
N ILE A 14 -1.77 -7.82 9.49
CA ILE A 14 -2.52 -7.22 10.61
C ILE A 14 -2.41 -8.09 11.86
N LEU A 15 -2.39 -9.41 11.72
CA LEU A 15 -2.21 -10.33 12.85
C LEU A 15 -0.76 -10.39 13.36
N SER A 16 0.22 -10.09 12.51
CA SER A 16 1.66 -10.18 12.81
C SER A 16 2.08 -9.50 14.14
N PRO A 17 1.69 -8.25 14.44
CA PRO A 17 2.05 -7.62 15.71
C PRO A 17 1.28 -8.14 16.94
N ILE A 18 0.20 -8.91 16.79
CA ILE A 18 -0.64 -9.35 17.92
C ILE A 18 0.15 -10.19 18.92
N CYS A 19 1.01 -11.10 18.46
CA CYS A 19 1.84 -11.90 19.34
C CYS A 19 2.79 -11.03 20.17
N LEU A 20 3.34 -9.97 19.57
CA LEU A 20 4.22 -9.02 20.26
C LEU A 20 3.44 -8.23 21.31
N LEU A 21 2.22 -7.76 20.98
CA LEU A 21 1.36 -7.04 21.93
C LEU A 21 1.00 -7.88 23.15
N ILE A 22 0.59 -9.15 22.95
CA ILE A 22 0.20 -10.03 24.06
C ILE A 22 1.41 -10.39 24.93
N MET A 23 2.56 -10.68 24.32
CA MET A 23 3.79 -10.97 25.07
C MET A 23 4.29 -9.75 25.84
N GLY A 24 4.15 -8.54 25.28
CA GLY A 24 4.45 -7.28 25.98
C GLY A 24 3.65 -7.14 27.27
N GLY A 25 2.34 -7.34 27.22
CA GLY A 25 1.49 -7.25 28.41
C GLY A 25 1.84 -8.29 29.49
N LEU A 26 2.15 -9.52 29.08
CA LEU A 26 2.57 -10.57 30.02
C LEU A 26 3.93 -10.26 30.67
N SER A 27 4.80 -9.51 29.99
CA SER A 27 6.07 -9.06 30.56
C SER A 27 5.86 -8.00 31.65
N GLU A 28 4.91 -7.08 31.46
CA GLU A 28 4.64 -6.02 32.43
C GLU A 28 4.02 -6.56 33.73
N GLU A 29 3.23 -7.64 33.65
CA GLU A 29 2.74 -8.38 34.83
C GLU A 29 3.82 -9.25 35.53
N GLY A 30 5.07 -9.20 35.06
CA GLY A 30 6.19 -9.94 35.66
C GLY A 30 6.20 -11.45 35.38
N LYS A 31 5.37 -11.95 34.45
CA LYS A 31 5.34 -13.38 34.09
C LYS A 31 6.52 -13.80 33.23
N PHE A 32 7.10 -12.87 32.47
CA PHE A 32 8.26 -13.10 31.60
C PHE A 32 9.25 -11.94 31.70
N SER A 33 10.53 -12.19 31.38
CA SER A 33 11.49 -11.10 31.22
C SER A 33 11.23 -10.33 29.93
N GLU A 34 11.38 -9.01 29.99
CA GLU A 34 11.13 -8.09 28.86
C GLU A 34 11.92 -8.48 27.61
N ASN A 35 13.19 -8.82 27.79
CA ASN A 35 14.07 -9.26 26.70
C ASN A 35 13.59 -10.56 26.05
N PHE A 36 13.04 -11.50 26.83
CA PHE A 36 12.55 -12.77 26.31
C PHE A 36 11.21 -12.60 25.59
N ALA A 37 10.27 -11.89 26.19
CA ALA A 37 8.96 -11.60 25.63
C ALA A 37 9.07 -10.78 24.33
N GLY A 38 9.87 -9.71 24.35
CA GLY A 38 10.17 -8.90 23.17
C GLY A 38 10.88 -9.71 22.09
N GLY A 39 11.89 -10.49 22.45
CA GLY A 39 12.67 -11.33 21.51
C GLY A 39 11.79 -12.34 20.76
N ILE A 40 10.99 -13.13 21.49
CA ILE A 40 10.08 -14.10 20.87
C ILE A 40 8.98 -13.40 20.07
N GLY A 41 8.40 -12.31 20.61
CA GLY A 41 7.37 -11.52 19.92
C GLY A 41 7.83 -11.03 18.55
N VAL A 42 9.06 -10.49 18.47
CA VAL A 42 9.66 -10.04 17.21
C VAL A 42 9.92 -11.20 16.26
N ILE A 43 10.45 -12.33 16.73
CA ILE A 43 10.71 -13.51 15.88
C ILE A 43 9.40 -13.98 15.21
N VAL A 44 8.33 -14.14 16.00
CA VAL A 44 7.02 -14.58 15.47
C VAL A 44 6.44 -13.55 14.50
N LEU A 45 6.51 -12.26 14.83
CA LEU A 45 6.09 -11.16 13.97
C LEU A 45 6.78 -11.26 12.60
N LEU A 46 8.11 -11.39 12.58
CA LEU A 46 8.91 -11.46 11.36
C LEU A 46 8.59 -12.72 10.53
N LEU A 47 8.35 -13.87 11.16
CA LEU A 47 7.96 -15.10 10.45
C LEU A 47 6.61 -14.94 9.74
N ILE A 48 5.60 -14.38 10.41
CA ILE A 48 4.28 -14.13 9.81
C ILE A 48 4.39 -13.11 8.68
N ALA A 49 5.13 -12.01 8.89
CA ALA A 49 5.35 -11.00 7.86
C ALA A 49 6.11 -11.58 6.64
N GLY A 50 7.10 -12.44 6.86
CA GLY A 50 7.82 -13.14 5.79
C GLY A 50 6.93 -14.03 4.94
N ILE A 51 6.00 -14.77 5.57
CA ILE A 51 5.00 -15.58 4.86
C ILE A 51 4.07 -14.69 4.03
N ALA A 52 3.56 -13.59 4.60
CA ALA A 52 2.71 -12.64 3.89
C ALA A 52 3.43 -12.01 2.68
N CYS A 53 4.68 -11.58 2.85
CA CYS A 53 5.54 -11.08 1.76
C CYS A 53 5.73 -12.12 0.64
N THR A 54 5.93 -13.39 1.00
CA THR A 54 6.05 -14.48 0.01
C THR A 54 4.77 -14.62 -0.82
N ILE A 55 3.60 -14.53 -0.19
CA ILE A 55 2.30 -14.55 -0.89
C ILE A 55 2.16 -13.32 -1.81
N PHE A 56 2.55 -12.13 -1.35
CA PHE A 56 2.51 -10.92 -2.17
C PHE A 56 3.42 -11.00 -3.39
N ILE A 57 4.65 -11.49 -3.23
CA ILE A 57 5.60 -11.67 -4.33
C ILE A 57 5.03 -12.66 -5.34
N TYR A 58 4.55 -13.83 -4.89
CA TYR A 58 3.96 -14.84 -5.77
C TYR A 58 2.71 -14.34 -6.50
N ALA A 59 1.85 -13.55 -5.85
CA ALA A 59 0.71 -12.92 -6.50
C ALA A 59 1.15 -11.82 -7.50
N GLY A 60 2.21 -11.09 -7.17
CA GLY A 60 2.82 -10.06 -8.01
C GLY A 60 3.39 -10.64 -9.30
N THR A 61 4.11 -11.77 -9.23
CA THR A 61 4.63 -12.45 -10.43
C THR A 61 3.53 -12.97 -11.34
N LYS A 62 2.37 -13.40 -10.81
CA LYS A 62 1.21 -13.73 -11.65
C LYS A 62 0.53 -12.52 -12.28
N THR A 63 0.76 -11.32 -11.74
CA THR A 63 0.16 -10.08 -12.22
C THR A 63 1.09 -9.33 -13.19
N SER A 64 2.39 -9.66 -13.23
CA SER A 64 3.38 -8.98 -14.08
C SER A 64 3.06 -9.08 -15.57
N ASP A 65 2.49 -10.20 -16.00
CA ASP A 65 2.12 -10.41 -17.41
C ASP A 65 0.98 -9.47 -17.84
N TYR A 66 0.24 -8.91 -16.88
CA TYR A 66 -0.89 -8.00 -17.10
C TYR A 66 -0.54 -6.54 -16.78
N LEU A 67 0.72 -6.23 -16.45
CA LEU A 67 1.14 -4.87 -16.10
C LEU A 67 0.94 -3.88 -17.26
N TYR A 68 0.96 -4.36 -18.51
CA TYR A 68 0.68 -3.56 -19.70
C TYR A 68 -0.73 -2.93 -19.65
N LEU A 69 -1.73 -3.59 -19.05
CA LEU A 69 -3.08 -3.02 -18.88
C LEU A 69 -3.06 -1.75 -18.01
N GLN A 70 -2.09 -1.65 -17.10
CA GLN A 70 -1.90 -0.49 -16.25
C GLN A 70 -0.99 0.58 -16.87
N LYS A 71 0.04 0.18 -17.62
CA LYS A 71 1.06 1.11 -18.12
C LYS A 71 0.78 1.60 -19.53
N ASP A 72 0.22 0.76 -20.37
CA ASP A 72 0.06 1.02 -21.80
C ASP A 72 -1.36 1.43 -22.15
N VAL A 73 -1.46 2.23 -23.21
CA VAL A 73 -2.72 2.57 -23.86
C VAL A 73 -3.00 1.44 -24.83
N PHE A 74 -4.12 0.74 -24.63
CA PHE A 74 -4.56 -0.32 -25.53
C PHE A 74 -5.89 0.07 -26.18
N GLU A 75 -6.02 -0.26 -27.46
CA GLU A 75 -7.29 -0.14 -28.18
C GLU A 75 -8.22 -1.27 -27.73
N THR A 76 -9.39 -0.89 -27.24
CA THR A 76 -10.42 -1.83 -26.79
C THR A 76 -11.63 -1.62 -27.69
N SER A 77 -12.21 -2.71 -28.21
CA SER A 77 -13.45 -2.59 -28.99
C SER A 77 -14.54 -1.96 -28.13
N GLU A 78 -15.36 -1.11 -28.74
CA GLU A 78 -16.46 -0.45 -28.03
C GLU A 78 -17.46 -1.48 -27.48
N GLU A 79 -17.62 -2.62 -28.17
CA GLU A 79 -18.39 -3.77 -27.68
C GLU A 79 -17.83 -4.34 -26.36
N LEU A 80 -16.51 -4.54 -26.26
CA LEU A 80 -15.87 -5.04 -25.05
C LEU A 80 -15.97 -4.01 -23.92
N ARG A 81 -15.83 -2.71 -24.21
CA ARG A 81 -16.00 -1.63 -23.21
C ARG A 81 -17.42 -1.62 -22.66
N GLN A 82 -18.42 -1.75 -23.53
CA GLN A 82 -19.81 -1.81 -23.10
C GLN A 82 -20.08 -3.06 -22.26
N TRP A 83 -19.52 -4.20 -22.64
CA TRP A 83 -19.61 -5.43 -21.86
C TRP A 83 -18.99 -5.27 -20.46
N VAL A 84 -17.76 -4.74 -20.36
CA VAL A 84 -17.09 -4.49 -19.08
C VAL A 84 -17.88 -3.50 -18.22
N ARG A 85 -18.49 -2.47 -18.84
CA ARG A 85 -19.32 -1.49 -18.14
C ARG A 85 -20.61 -2.12 -17.58
N ASN A 86 -21.23 -3.03 -18.32
CA ASN A 86 -22.40 -3.78 -17.87
C ASN A 86 -22.04 -4.72 -16.71
N GLU A 87 -20.90 -5.41 -16.79
CA GLU A 87 -20.45 -6.29 -15.70
C GLU A 87 -20.11 -5.49 -14.43
N ARG A 88 -19.41 -4.35 -14.59
CA ARG A 88 -19.12 -3.43 -13.48
C ARG A 88 -20.38 -2.88 -12.84
N SER A 89 -21.40 -2.54 -13.64
CA SER A 89 -22.67 -2.01 -13.10
C SER A 89 -23.43 -3.07 -12.30
N GLY A 90 -23.44 -4.33 -12.76
CA GLY A 90 -23.95 -5.48 -12.00
C GLY A 90 -23.17 -5.72 -10.70
N PHE A 91 -21.84 -5.61 -10.74
CA PHE A 91 -20.98 -5.78 -9.57
C PHE A 91 -21.07 -4.62 -8.57
N LYS A 92 -21.49 -3.42 -8.99
CA LYS A 92 -21.52 -2.20 -8.15
C LYS A 92 -22.29 -2.39 -6.84
N SER A 93 -23.45 -3.05 -6.89
CA SER A 93 -24.25 -3.33 -5.69
C SER A 93 -23.53 -4.25 -4.72
N TYR A 94 -22.88 -5.30 -5.24
CA TYR A 94 -22.08 -6.23 -4.44
C TYR A 94 -20.85 -5.54 -3.82
N TYR A 95 -20.15 -4.71 -4.59
CA TYR A 95 -19.04 -3.89 -4.13
C TYR A 95 -19.46 -2.99 -2.96
N SER A 96 -20.54 -2.21 -3.13
CA SER A 96 -21.04 -1.31 -2.08
C SER A 96 -21.47 -2.06 -0.82
N LYS A 97 -22.21 -3.18 -0.95
CA LYS A 97 -22.65 -3.98 0.20
C LYS A 97 -21.47 -4.52 1.02
N ASN A 98 -20.47 -5.10 0.36
CA ASN A 98 -19.28 -5.60 1.04
C ASN A 98 -18.47 -4.47 1.69
N ASN A 99 -18.38 -3.31 1.04
CA ASN A 99 -17.71 -2.15 1.61
C ASN A 99 -18.44 -1.63 2.86
N ILE A 100 -19.78 -1.60 2.83
CA ILE A 100 -20.59 -1.23 4.01
C ILE A 100 -20.36 -2.23 5.14
N ILE A 101 -20.45 -3.54 4.86
CA ILE A 101 -20.23 -4.59 5.86
C ILE A 101 -18.82 -4.50 6.46
N GLY A 102 -17.79 -4.38 5.63
CA GLY A 102 -16.40 -4.22 6.08
C GLY A 102 -16.22 -2.98 6.96
N THR A 103 -16.84 -1.86 6.58
CA THR A 103 -16.79 -0.62 7.36
C THR A 103 -17.46 -0.80 8.72
N CYS A 104 -18.66 -1.40 8.76
CA CYS A 104 -19.35 -1.67 10.02
C CYS A 104 -18.52 -2.58 10.94
N ILE A 105 -17.90 -3.64 10.41
CA ILE A 105 -17.03 -4.54 11.18
C ILE A 105 -15.84 -3.77 11.78
N CYS A 106 -15.17 -2.92 10.99
CA CYS A 106 -14.04 -2.12 11.47
C CYS A 106 -14.43 -1.05 12.50
N ILE A 107 -15.66 -0.52 12.44
CA ILE A 107 -16.15 0.43 13.46
C ILE A 107 -16.50 -0.34 14.75
N PHE A 108 -17.21 -1.45 14.63
CA PHE A 108 -17.61 -2.25 15.78
C PHE A 108 -16.46 -3.03 16.41
N SER A 109 -15.35 -3.27 15.70
CA SER A 109 -14.15 -3.90 16.27
C SER A 109 -13.53 -3.08 17.39
N VAL A 110 -13.87 -1.79 17.52
CA VAL A 110 -13.38 -0.93 18.61
C VAL A 110 -14.11 -1.20 19.93
N ILE A 111 -15.33 -1.75 19.89
CA ILE A 111 -16.16 -2.01 21.07
C ILE A 111 -15.43 -2.89 22.11
N PRO A 112 -14.80 -4.03 21.74
CA PRO A 112 -14.03 -4.84 22.69
C PRO A 112 -12.96 -4.07 23.47
N LEU A 113 -12.26 -3.12 22.84
CA LEU A 113 -11.22 -2.33 23.51
C LEU A 113 -11.81 -1.48 24.64
N PHE A 114 -12.94 -0.80 24.38
CA PHE A 114 -13.63 -0.01 25.40
C PHE A 114 -14.21 -0.88 26.50
N ILE A 115 -14.76 -2.05 26.17
CA ILE A 115 -15.21 -3.01 27.19
C ILE A 115 -14.05 -3.40 28.10
N GLY A 116 -12.86 -3.64 27.54
CA GLY A 116 -11.68 -3.98 28.33
C GLY A 116 -11.32 -2.90 29.35
N ILE A 117 -11.25 -1.65 28.89
CA ILE A 117 -10.95 -0.48 29.73
C ILE A 117 -12.02 -0.29 30.82
N MET A 118 -13.29 -0.58 30.53
CA MET A 118 -14.38 -0.44 31.51
C MET A 118 -14.38 -1.54 32.58
N ILE A 119 -13.79 -2.71 32.28
CA ILE A 119 -13.71 -3.82 33.24
C ILE A 119 -12.56 -3.59 34.21
N ASP A 120 -11.37 -3.29 33.70
CA ASP A 120 -10.15 -3.13 34.48
C ASP A 120 -9.11 -2.35 33.66
N ASP A 121 -8.90 -1.07 33.99
CA ASP A 121 -7.96 -0.19 33.30
C ASP A 121 -6.51 -0.32 33.78
N GLU A 122 -6.27 -1.01 34.90
CA GLU A 122 -4.94 -1.32 35.41
C GLU A 122 -4.39 -2.63 34.82
N ASN A 123 -5.27 -3.55 34.39
CA ASN A 123 -4.88 -4.81 33.80
C ASN A 123 -4.40 -4.68 32.34
N GLN A 124 -3.09 -4.50 32.18
CA GLN A 124 -2.44 -4.34 30.88
C GLN A 124 -2.63 -5.55 29.95
N VAL A 125 -2.59 -6.78 30.48
CA VAL A 125 -2.82 -8.00 29.67
C VAL A 125 -4.23 -8.01 29.08
N LEU A 126 -5.23 -7.64 29.89
CA LEU A 126 -6.61 -7.55 29.45
C LEU A 126 -6.76 -6.49 28.35
N ILE A 127 -6.22 -5.28 28.54
CA ILE A 127 -6.29 -4.20 27.54
C ILE A 127 -5.60 -4.63 26.22
N LEU A 128 -4.40 -5.19 26.29
CA LEU A 128 -3.65 -5.64 25.12
C LEU A 128 -4.34 -6.82 24.41
N SER A 129 -5.00 -7.71 25.16
CA SER A 129 -5.80 -8.80 24.58
C SER A 129 -7.05 -8.29 23.85
N MET A 130 -7.71 -7.25 24.38
CA MET A 130 -8.85 -6.61 23.72
C MET A 130 -8.42 -5.80 22.50
N LEU A 131 -7.23 -5.17 22.55
CA LEU A 131 -6.62 -4.53 21.38
C LEU A 131 -6.29 -5.56 20.29
N ALA A 132 -5.74 -6.72 20.66
CA ALA A 132 -5.50 -7.82 19.73
C ALA A 132 -6.80 -8.30 19.08
N LEU A 133 -7.89 -8.42 19.85
CA LEU A 133 -9.21 -8.76 19.34
C LEU A 133 -9.75 -7.70 18.36
N LEU A 134 -9.58 -6.42 18.69
CA LEU A 134 -9.91 -5.31 17.79
C LEU A 134 -9.17 -5.46 16.45
N MET A 135 -7.85 -5.69 16.49
CA MET A 135 -7.05 -5.84 15.28
C MET A 135 -7.49 -7.04 14.44
N ALA A 136 -7.78 -8.18 15.07
CA ALA A 136 -8.27 -9.36 14.37
C ALA A 136 -9.63 -9.11 13.69
N LEU A 137 -10.58 -8.48 14.38
CA LEU A 137 -11.89 -8.13 13.83
C LEU A 137 -11.77 -7.10 12.70
N ALA A 138 -10.99 -6.04 12.88
CA ALA A 138 -10.72 -5.06 11.83
C ALA A 138 -10.07 -5.73 10.60
N GLY A 139 -9.17 -6.68 10.83
CA GLY A 139 -8.55 -7.48 9.77
C GLY A 139 -9.56 -8.25 8.92
N ILE A 140 -10.64 -8.77 9.52
CA ILE A 140 -11.74 -9.42 8.77
C ILE A 140 -12.44 -8.41 7.85
N GLY A 141 -12.68 -7.19 8.32
CA GLY A 141 -13.20 -6.09 7.49
C GLY A 141 -12.27 -5.77 6.31
N VAL A 142 -10.96 -5.75 6.57
CA VAL A 142 -9.94 -5.52 5.52
C VAL A 142 -9.95 -6.62 4.46
N ILE A 143 -10.18 -7.89 4.81
CA ILE A 143 -10.33 -8.97 3.82
C ILE A 143 -11.44 -8.65 2.81
N LEU A 144 -12.58 -8.13 3.29
CA LEU A 144 -13.69 -7.74 2.41
C LEU A 144 -13.28 -6.60 1.49
N PHE A 145 -12.65 -5.56 2.02
CA PHE A 145 -12.16 -4.42 1.24
C PHE A 145 -11.18 -4.84 0.15
N VAL A 146 -10.17 -5.65 0.49
CA VAL A 146 -9.15 -6.07 -0.47
C VAL A 146 -9.77 -6.95 -1.55
N ARG A 147 -10.66 -7.89 -1.19
CA ARG A 147 -11.31 -8.78 -2.17
C ARG A 147 -12.12 -8.01 -3.20
N VAL A 148 -13.01 -7.12 -2.77
CA VAL A 148 -13.88 -6.38 -3.69
C VAL A 148 -13.14 -5.22 -4.35
N GLY A 149 -12.17 -4.63 -3.67
CA GLY A 149 -11.31 -3.56 -4.17
C GLY A 149 -10.45 -3.99 -5.35
N ILE A 150 -9.79 -5.16 -5.29
CA ILE A 150 -8.98 -5.67 -6.41
C ILE A 150 -9.83 -5.86 -7.67
N VAL A 151 -11.03 -6.41 -7.53
CA VAL A 151 -11.95 -6.62 -8.67
C VAL A 151 -12.42 -5.27 -9.21
N TRP A 152 -12.80 -4.34 -8.34
CA TRP A 152 -13.23 -3.00 -8.74
C TRP A 152 -12.14 -2.22 -9.48
N GLU A 153 -10.90 -2.26 -8.97
CA GLU A 153 -9.73 -1.67 -9.61
C GLU A 153 -9.42 -2.31 -10.97
N SER A 154 -9.66 -3.62 -11.11
CA SER A 154 -9.48 -4.30 -12.40
C SER A 154 -10.46 -3.75 -13.46
N TYR A 155 -11.71 -3.48 -13.09
CA TYR A 155 -12.65 -2.82 -14.01
C TYR A 155 -12.19 -1.41 -14.41
N LYS A 156 -11.65 -0.61 -13.48
CA LYS A 156 -11.10 0.72 -13.79
C LYS A 156 -9.92 0.65 -14.76
N LYS A 157 -9.03 -0.33 -14.58
CA LYS A 157 -7.90 -0.58 -15.50
C LYS A 157 -8.39 -0.94 -16.90
N LEU A 158 -9.37 -1.83 -17.02
CA LEU A 158 -9.94 -2.26 -18.31
C LEU A 158 -10.67 -1.14 -19.03
N LEU A 159 -11.41 -0.30 -18.30
CA LEU A 159 -12.11 0.86 -18.84
C LEU A 159 -11.20 2.06 -19.07
N GLN A 160 -9.94 2.01 -18.60
CA GLN A 160 -9.00 3.13 -18.61
C GLN A 160 -9.61 4.40 -17.98
N GLU A 161 -10.27 4.26 -16.83
CA GLU A 161 -10.90 5.35 -16.08
C GLU A 161 -10.03 5.79 -14.88
N GLU A 162 -10.31 6.98 -14.33
CA GLU A 162 -9.60 7.59 -13.19
C GLU A 162 -8.06 7.68 -13.41
N ASP A 163 -7.29 6.94 -12.61
CA ASP A 163 -5.83 6.92 -12.65
C ASP A 163 -5.26 6.21 -13.87
N TYR A 164 -6.08 5.42 -14.57
CA TYR A 164 -5.69 4.64 -15.73
C TYR A 164 -6.12 5.30 -17.06
N THR A 165 -6.55 6.56 -17.02
CA THR A 165 -6.87 7.31 -18.23
C THR A 165 -5.68 7.43 -19.16
N VAL A 166 -5.95 7.40 -20.47
CA VAL A 166 -4.94 7.56 -21.54
C VAL A 166 -4.04 8.76 -21.27
N ILE A 167 -4.65 9.90 -20.92
CA ILE A 167 -3.96 11.16 -20.64
C ILE A 167 -3.00 11.00 -19.45
N LYS A 168 -3.43 10.32 -18.38
CA LYS A 168 -2.63 10.14 -17.18
C LYS A 168 -1.51 9.12 -17.40
N LYS A 169 -1.77 8.00 -18.07
CA LYS A 169 -0.73 7.02 -18.47
C LYS A 169 0.36 7.64 -19.33
N GLU A 170 -0.02 8.44 -20.33
CA GLU A 170 0.95 9.18 -21.15
C GLU A 170 1.74 10.21 -20.33
N SER A 171 1.08 10.91 -19.40
CA SER A 171 1.75 11.87 -18.52
C SER A 171 2.74 11.21 -17.56
N VAL A 172 2.42 10.01 -17.04
CA VAL A 172 3.30 9.22 -16.17
C VAL A 172 4.53 8.77 -16.95
N LYS A 173 4.38 8.22 -18.16
CA LYS A 173 5.53 7.83 -19.00
C LYS A 173 6.45 9.01 -19.28
N LYS A 174 5.89 10.18 -19.61
CA LYS A 174 6.67 11.41 -19.85
C LYS A 174 7.36 11.90 -18.57
N SER A 175 6.65 11.91 -17.44
CA SER A 175 7.21 12.24 -16.14
C SER A 175 8.34 11.30 -15.75
N GLU A 176 8.26 10.01 -16.08
CA GLU A 176 9.28 9.01 -15.77
C GLU A 176 10.56 9.26 -16.56
N ILE A 177 10.44 9.62 -17.85
CA ILE A 177 11.58 10.05 -18.68
C ILE A 177 12.19 11.35 -18.13
N VAL A 178 11.37 12.36 -17.84
CA VAL A 178 11.85 13.65 -17.29
C VAL A 178 12.55 13.45 -15.95
N SER A 179 11.99 12.59 -15.09
CA SER A 179 12.58 12.20 -13.81
C SER A 179 13.94 11.54 -13.99
N THR A 180 14.03 10.56 -14.89
CA THR A 180 15.28 9.84 -15.15
C THR A 180 16.36 10.79 -15.65
N VAL A 181 16.05 11.65 -16.62
CA VAL A 181 16.99 12.64 -17.16
C VAL A 181 17.42 13.65 -16.09
N TYR A 182 16.47 14.17 -15.31
CA TYR A 182 16.75 15.11 -14.23
C TYR A 182 17.69 14.52 -13.18
N TRP A 183 17.39 13.31 -12.68
CA TRP A 183 18.20 12.66 -11.66
C TRP A 183 19.59 12.28 -12.18
N LEU A 184 19.72 11.84 -13.44
CA LEU A 184 21.04 11.61 -14.05
C LEU A 184 21.87 12.89 -14.09
N PHE A 185 21.27 14.03 -14.41
CA PHE A 185 21.96 15.32 -14.40
C PHE A 185 22.38 15.75 -13.00
N VAL A 186 21.50 15.60 -12.01
CA VAL A 186 21.80 15.90 -10.59
C VAL A 186 22.96 15.05 -10.09
N VAL A 187 22.95 13.74 -10.39
CA VAL A 187 24.04 12.83 -10.01
C VAL A 187 25.35 13.21 -10.70
N ALA A 188 25.32 13.53 -12.00
CA ALA A 188 26.50 13.97 -12.73
C ALA A 188 27.08 15.28 -12.16
N ALA A 189 26.23 16.25 -11.83
CA ALA A 189 26.65 17.51 -11.19
C ALA A 189 27.23 17.28 -9.80
N TYR A 190 26.59 16.42 -8.99
CA TYR A 190 27.10 16.03 -7.68
C TYR A 190 28.48 15.38 -7.77
N LEU A 191 28.66 14.41 -8.68
CA LEU A 191 29.93 13.72 -8.87
C LEU A 191 31.00 14.68 -9.40
N GLY A 192 30.69 15.48 -10.42
CA GLY A 192 31.61 16.47 -10.97
C GLY A 192 32.10 17.48 -9.93
N TYR A 193 31.17 18.05 -9.15
CA TYR A 193 31.53 18.96 -8.05
C TYR A 193 32.37 18.24 -6.98
N SER A 194 31.97 17.05 -6.56
CA SER A 194 32.65 16.29 -5.50
C SER A 194 34.06 15.87 -5.91
N PHE A 195 34.28 15.45 -7.16
CA PHE A 195 35.61 15.08 -7.65
C PHE A 195 36.52 16.28 -7.87
N VAL A 196 36.02 17.41 -8.38
CA VAL A 196 36.82 18.62 -8.63
C VAL A 196 37.23 19.31 -7.33
N THR A 197 36.30 19.41 -6.38
CA THR A 197 36.54 20.15 -5.12
C THR A 197 37.03 19.26 -3.98
N ASN A 198 36.99 17.94 -4.16
CA ASN A 198 37.21 16.92 -3.12
C ASN A 198 36.42 17.15 -1.81
N ASN A 199 35.32 17.91 -1.89
CA ASN A 199 34.55 18.37 -0.73
C ASN A 199 33.24 17.60 -0.58
N TRP A 200 33.39 16.31 -0.26
CA TRP A 200 32.28 15.37 -0.03
C TRP A 200 31.39 15.73 1.16
N ARG A 201 31.91 16.55 2.10
CA ARG A 201 31.18 16.94 3.31
C ARG A 201 30.03 17.91 3.04
N GLN A 202 30.15 18.75 2.01
CA GLN A 202 29.13 19.76 1.67
C GLN A 202 28.38 19.45 0.37
N SER A 203 28.89 18.55 -0.47
CA SER A 203 28.29 18.25 -1.77
C SER A 203 26.89 17.62 -1.69
N TRP A 204 26.51 17.00 -0.57
CA TRP A 204 25.17 16.44 -0.36
C TRP A 204 24.04 17.48 -0.45
N ILE A 205 24.35 18.78 -0.23
CA ILE A 205 23.38 19.88 -0.36
C ILE A 205 22.77 19.91 -1.77
N ILE A 206 23.52 19.48 -2.79
CA ILE A 206 23.04 19.36 -4.18
C ILE A 206 21.79 18.46 -4.25
N PHE A 207 21.76 17.35 -3.51
CA PHE A 207 20.60 16.44 -3.49
C PHE A 207 19.37 17.07 -2.83
N VAL A 208 19.56 17.84 -1.75
CA VAL A 208 18.44 18.53 -1.08
C VAL A 208 17.82 19.57 -1.99
N VAL A 209 18.66 20.42 -2.59
CA VAL A 209 18.20 21.46 -3.51
C VAL A 209 17.52 20.83 -4.73
N ALA A 210 18.10 19.75 -5.28
CA ALA A 210 17.49 19.01 -6.38
C ALA A 210 16.14 18.38 -6.02
N GLY A 211 15.99 17.85 -4.80
CA GLY A 211 14.72 17.31 -4.33
C GLY A 211 13.60 18.35 -4.31
N VAL A 212 13.90 19.58 -3.90
CA VAL A 212 12.93 20.69 -3.86
C VAL A 212 12.57 21.20 -5.26
N ILE A 213 13.54 21.23 -6.19
CA ILE A 213 13.32 21.72 -7.56
C ILE A 213 12.55 20.70 -8.43
N PHE A 214 12.68 19.41 -8.13
CA PHE A 214 12.15 18.33 -8.96
C PHE A 214 10.63 18.43 -9.27
N PRO A 215 9.73 18.71 -8.30
CA PRO A 215 8.30 18.86 -8.58
C PRO A 215 8.00 19.98 -9.58
N VAL A 216 8.73 21.10 -9.48
CA VAL A 216 8.56 22.26 -10.37
C VAL A 216 8.96 21.91 -11.80
N VAL A 217 10.11 21.24 -11.97
CA VAL A 217 10.60 20.77 -13.27
C VAL A 217 9.58 19.81 -13.90
N ASN A 218 9.04 18.88 -13.11
CA ASN A 218 8.07 17.91 -13.60
C ASN A 218 6.76 18.59 -14.06
N ILE A 219 6.24 19.55 -13.30
CA ILE A 219 5.04 20.32 -13.67
C ILE A 219 5.26 21.09 -14.99
N ILE A 220 6.40 21.77 -15.13
CA ILE A 220 6.73 22.54 -16.35
C ILE A 220 6.86 21.62 -17.55
N ALA A 221 7.57 20.49 -17.41
CA ALA A 221 7.75 19.53 -18.50
C ALA A 221 6.42 18.93 -18.97
N LEU A 222 5.52 18.61 -18.04
CA LEU A 222 4.17 18.13 -18.35
C LEU A 222 3.32 19.21 -19.03
N TYR A 223 3.48 20.48 -18.64
CA TYR A 223 2.76 21.59 -19.27
C TYR A 223 3.21 21.83 -20.73
N VAL A 224 4.53 21.87 -20.96
CA VAL A 224 5.12 22.06 -22.30
C VAL A 224 4.71 20.92 -23.25
N THR A 225 4.77 19.68 -22.77
CA THR A 225 4.40 18.51 -23.58
C THR A 225 2.90 18.39 -23.85
N LYS A 226 2.05 19.03 -23.04
CA LYS A 226 0.60 19.15 -23.28
C LYS A 226 0.29 20.23 -24.33
N LYS A 227 1.07 21.31 -24.39
CA LYS A 227 0.91 22.39 -25.37
C LYS A 227 1.26 21.95 -26.80
N ASN A 228 2.29 21.12 -26.97
CA ASN A 228 2.74 20.62 -28.28
C ASN A 228 1.82 19.58 -28.95
N LYS A 229 0.75 19.13 -28.29
CA LYS A 229 -0.23 18.17 -28.84
C LYS A 229 -1.55 18.83 -29.30
N LYS A 230 -1.69 20.15 -29.18
CA LYS A 230 -2.79 20.94 -29.77
C LYS A 230 -2.32 21.59 -31.05
#